data_AF-A0A2C9LSS4-F1
#
_entry.id   AF-A0A2C9LSS4-F1
#
_cell.length_a   1.000
_cell.length_b   1.000
_cell.length_c   1.000
_cell.angle_alpha   90.00
_cell.angle_beta   90.00
_cell.angle_gamma   90.00
#
_symmetry.space_group_name_H-M   'P 1'
#
loop_
_entity.id
_entity.type
_entity.pdbx_description
1 polymer ?
#
loop_
_entity_poly.entity_id
_entity_poly.type
_entity_poly.pdbx_seq_one_letter_code
_entity_poly.pdbx_strand_id
1 'polypeptide(L)'
;MVIVGALLTIGLSNLQHVDMSSSRNMLVVGVPFMASMSISYCLELYPEIIATGVKDLDRSLHVMLSTPMFLGGFLAMLLDNTVPASLESRGMKHWQSQDESQRNKENDDIFTWSFYPTLVKVFPFVVSLPFMPKLISHDSENILDGDVESPTL
;
A
#
# COMPACT_ATOMS: atom_id res chain seq x y z
N MET A 1 -25.43 8.18 -4.10
CA MET A 1 -24.37 9.07 -4.63
C MET A 1 -23.62 9.84 -3.53
N VAL A 2 -24.24 10.18 -2.38
CA VAL A 2 -23.58 10.91 -1.28
C VAL A 2 -22.37 10.16 -0.69
N ILE A 3 -22.48 8.85 -0.45
CA ILE A 3 -21.41 8.05 0.16
C ILE A 3 -20.18 7.96 -0.76
N VAL A 4 -20.40 7.82 -2.08
CA VAL A 4 -19.32 7.81 -3.08
C VAL A 4 -18.58 9.15 -3.10
N GLY A 5 -19.33 10.27 -3.06
CA GLY A 5 -18.75 11.60 -2.94
C GLY A 5 -17.90 11.78 -1.68
N ALA A 6 -18.40 11.33 -0.53
CA ALA A 6 -17.65 11.39 0.74
C ALA A 6 -16.35 10.57 0.70
N LEU A 7 -16.39 9.35 0.16
CA LEU A 7 -15.20 8.50 0.00
C LEU A 7 -14.15 9.14 -0.92
N LEU A 8 -14.59 9.74 -2.03
CA LEU A 8 -13.70 10.47 -2.94
C LEU A 8 -13.07 11.68 -2.25
N THR A 9 -13.83 12.45 -1.47
CA THR A 9 -13.30 13.60 -0.71
C THR A 9 -12.27 13.16 0.34
N ILE A 10 -12.54 12.09 1.09
CA ILE A 10 -11.60 11.54 2.08
C ILE A 10 -10.31 11.06 1.37
N GLY A 11 -10.45 10.34 0.26
CA GLY A 11 -9.30 9.88 -0.53
C GLY A 11 -8.46 11.04 -1.07
N LEU A 12 -9.11 12.07 -1.61
CA LEU A 12 -8.43 13.26 -2.14
C LEU A 12 -7.70 14.05 -1.05
N SER A 13 -8.26 14.14 0.16
CA SER A 13 -7.61 14.80 1.30
C SER A 13 -6.29 14.09 1.69
N ASN A 14 -6.23 12.76 1.57
CA ASN A 14 -4.99 12.02 1.80
C ASN A 14 -3.96 12.27 0.69
N LEU A 15 -4.40 12.39 -0.57
CA LEU A 15 -3.52 12.70 -1.69
C LEU A 15 -2.90 14.10 -1.63
N GLN A 16 -3.49 15.05 -0.88
CA GLN A 16 -2.92 16.38 -0.67
C GLN A 16 -1.59 16.36 0.10
N HIS A 17 -1.33 15.30 0.86
CA HIS A 17 -0.07 15.12 1.61
C HIS A 17 1.03 14.48 0.75
N VAL A 18 0.71 14.06 -0.47
CA VAL A 18 1.65 13.48 -1.43
C VAL A 18 2.11 14.56 -2.39
N ASP A 19 3.38 14.52 -2.79
CA ASP A 19 3.91 15.46 -3.77
C ASP A 19 3.36 15.17 -5.18
N MET A 20 2.29 15.87 -5.55
CA MET A 20 1.66 15.80 -6.88
C MET A 20 2.39 16.61 -7.95
N SER A 21 3.45 17.34 -7.61
CA SER A 21 4.32 17.96 -8.63
C SER A 21 5.17 16.93 -9.36
N SER A 22 5.40 15.77 -8.71
CA SER A 22 6.06 14.63 -9.33
C SER A 22 5.16 13.97 -10.38
N SER A 23 5.62 13.97 -11.62
CA SER A 23 4.94 13.29 -12.74
C SER A 23 4.67 11.81 -12.46
N ARG A 24 5.55 11.15 -11.69
CA ARG A 24 5.37 9.76 -11.25
C ARG A 24 4.12 9.60 -10.39
N ASN A 25 3.95 10.44 -9.37
CA ASN A 25 2.84 10.31 -8.42
C ASN A 25 1.51 10.63 -9.12
N MET A 26 1.51 11.63 -10.01
CA MET A 26 0.36 11.94 -10.85
C MET A 26 0.01 10.80 -11.82
N LEU A 27 1.00 10.05 -12.31
CA LEU A 27 0.78 8.85 -13.14
C LEU A 27 0.13 7.72 -12.32
N VAL A 28 0.65 7.44 -11.12
CA VAL A 28 0.13 6.41 -10.21
C VAL A 28 -1.33 6.67 -9.80
N VAL A 29 -1.76 7.94 -9.74
CA VAL A 29 -3.16 8.28 -9.48
C VAL A 29 -4.00 8.33 -10.77
N GLY A 30 -3.52 9.03 -11.79
CA GLY A 30 -4.29 9.37 -12.97
C GLY A 30 -4.50 8.21 -13.94
N VAL A 31 -3.47 7.39 -14.18
CA VAL A 31 -3.56 6.26 -15.13
C VAL A 31 -4.55 5.20 -14.65
N PRO A 32 -4.49 4.73 -13.39
CA PRO A 32 -5.48 3.78 -12.87
C PRO A 32 -6.90 4.32 -12.86
N PHE A 33 -7.08 5.61 -12.55
CA PHE A 33 -8.40 6.24 -12.56
C PHE A 33 -9.02 6.21 -13.96
N MET A 34 -8.28 6.68 -14.97
CA MET A 34 -8.78 6.68 -16.35
C MET A 34 -8.90 5.27 -16.94
N ALA A 35 -7.93 4.39 -16.65
CA ALA A 35 -7.95 3.01 -17.13
C ALA A 35 -9.10 2.21 -16.54
N SER A 36 -9.37 2.34 -15.22
CA SER A 36 -10.48 1.64 -14.58
C SER A 36 -11.82 2.05 -15.16
N MET A 37 -12.08 3.35 -15.34
CA MET A 37 -13.30 3.81 -16.02
C MET A 37 -13.41 3.29 -17.46
N SER A 38 -12.31 3.33 -18.22
CA SER A 38 -12.31 2.86 -19.61
C SER A 38 -12.56 1.35 -19.72
N ILE A 39 -11.92 0.55 -18.87
CA ILE A 39 -12.05 -0.90 -18.85
C ILE A 39 -13.45 -1.31 -18.37
N SER A 40 -13.93 -0.71 -17.26
CA SER A 40 -15.27 -0.95 -16.76
C SER A 40 -16.33 -0.65 -17.83
N TYR A 41 -16.20 0.48 -18.53
CA TYR A 41 -17.09 0.83 -19.63
C TYR A 41 -17.02 -0.15 -20.81
N CYS A 42 -15.83 -0.61 -21.16
CA CYS A 42 -15.64 -1.62 -22.21
C CYS A 42 -16.33 -2.95 -21.87
N LEU A 43 -16.25 -3.38 -20.61
CA LEU A 43 -16.89 -4.61 -20.12
C LEU A 43 -18.41 -4.50 -20.06
N GLU A 44 -18.95 -3.31 -19.80
CA GLU A 44 -20.38 -3.05 -19.90
C GLU A 44 -20.87 -3.12 -21.35
N LEU A 45 -20.06 -2.64 -22.30
CA LEU A 45 -20.40 -2.67 -23.73
C LEU A 45 -20.31 -4.09 -24.33
N TYR A 46 -19.36 -4.90 -23.86
CA TYR A 46 -19.11 -6.25 -24.34
C TYR A 46 -19.07 -7.26 -23.17
N PRO A 47 -20.23 -7.70 -22.65
CA PRO A 47 -20.28 -8.57 -21.46
C PRO A 47 -19.68 -9.96 -21.69
N GLU A 48 -19.59 -10.42 -22.95
CA GLU A 48 -18.99 -11.72 -23.32
C GLU A 48 -17.50 -11.64 -23.68
N ILE A 49 -16.82 -10.52 -23.41
CA ILE A 49 -15.39 -10.38 -23.74
C ILE A 49 -14.48 -11.28 -22.89
N ILE A 50 -14.94 -11.66 -21.70
CA ILE A 50 -14.24 -12.58 -20.80
C ILE A 50 -14.81 -13.98 -21.03
N ALA A 51 -14.08 -14.81 -21.77
CA ALA A 51 -14.43 -16.19 -22.07
C ALA A 51 -13.25 -17.12 -21.75
N THR A 52 -13.06 -17.43 -20.47
CA THR A 52 -12.02 -18.37 -20.00
C THR A 52 -12.44 -19.84 -20.14
N GLY A 53 -13.70 -20.09 -20.48
CA GLY A 53 -14.29 -21.43 -20.65
C GLY A 53 -14.95 -21.98 -19.37
N VAL A 54 -14.78 -21.29 -18.23
CA VAL A 54 -15.43 -21.63 -16.95
C VAL A 54 -16.37 -20.49 -16.56
N LYS A 55 -17.69 -20.75 -16.59
CA LYS A 55 -18.74 -19.74 -16.37
C LYS A 55 -18.62 -19.02 -15.02
N ASP A 56 -18.24 -19.72 -13.97
CA ASP A 56 -18.11 -19.14 -12.62
C ASP A 56 -16.92 -18.19 -12.50
N LEU A 57 -15.82 -18.50 -13.20
CA LEU A 57 -14.63 -17.65 -13.22
C LEU A 57 -14.89 -16.40 -14.06
N ASP A 58 -15.53 -16.56 -15.23
CA ASP A 58 -15.92 -15.44 -16.09
C ASP A 58 -16.81 -14.46 -15.34
N ARG A 59 -17.76 -14.96 -14.54
CA ARG A 59 -18.63 -14.11 -13.72
C ARG A 59 -17.85 -13.36 -12.63
N SER A 60 -16.94 -14.05 -11.95
CA SER A 60 -16.13 -13.46 -10.89
C SER A 60 -15.21 -12.37 -11.43
N LEU A 61 -14.51 -12.65 -12.53
CA LEU A 61 -13.64 -11.70 -13.22
C LEU A 61 -14.45 -10.53 -13.77
N HIS A 62 -15.61 -10.77 -14.35
CA HIS A 62 -16.46 -9.69 -14.86
C HIS A 62 -16.85 -8.71 -13.75
N VAL A 63 -17.28 -9.20 -12.59
CA VAL A 63 -17.66 -8.32 -11.46
C VAL A 63 -16.46 -7.56 -10.91
N MET A 64 -15.31 -8.20 -10.75
CA MET A 64 -14.10 -7.54 -10.25
C MET A 64 -13.60 -6.47 -11.22
N LEU A 65 -13.56 -6.80 -12.51
CA LEU A 65 -12.99 -5.95 -13.55
C LEU A 65 -13.97 -4.83 -13.99
N SER A 66 -15.28 -5.06 -13.88
CA SER A 66 -16.29 -4.02 -14.16
C SER A 66 -16.47 -3.03 -13.02
N THR A 67 -16.06 -3.36 -11.78
CA THR A 67 -16.16 -2.45 -10.63
C THR A 67 -15.01 -1.42 -10.65
N PRO A 68 -15.25 -0.13 -11.00
CA PRO A 68 -14.16 0.83 -11.22
C PRO A 68 -13.35 1.11 -9.95
N MET A 69 -14.01 1.12 -8.79
CA MET A 69 -13.35 1.36 -7.49
C MET A 69 -12.35 0.24 -7.13
N PHE A 70 -12.69 -1.02 -7.45
CA PHE A 70 -11.78 -2.14 -7.23
C PHE A 70 -10.63 -2.10 -8.23
N LEU A 71 -10.94 -2.02 -9.53
CA LEU A 71 -9.94 -2.06 -10.59
C LEU A 71 -8.99 -0.85 -10.51
N GLY A 72 -9.50 0.34 -10.20
CA GLY A 72 -8.69 1.55 -10.01
C GLY A 72 -7.74 1.41 -8.83
N GLY A 73 -8.21 0.90 -7.69
CA GLY A 73 -7.36 0.62 -6.53
C GLY A 73 -6.30 -0.44 -6.81
N PHE A 74 -6.67 -1.53 -7.50
CA PHE A 74 -5.74 -2.60 -7.86
C PHE A 74 -4.65 -2.11 -8.82
N LEU A 75 -5.02 -1.39 -9.88
CA LEU A 75 -4.05 -0.81 -10.82
C LEU A 75 -3.16 0.25 -10.15
N ALA A 76 -3.71 1.08 -9.27
CA ALA A 76 -2.93 2.04 -8.50
C ALA A 76 -1.92 1.35 -7.57
N MET A 77 -2.33 0.28 -6.89
CA MET A 77 -1.43 -0.52 -6.08
C MET A 77 -0.32 -1.17 -6.93
N LEU A 78 -0.64 -1.71 -8.10
CA LEU A 78 0.38 -2.28 -8.99
C LEU A 78 1.39 -1.23 -9.46
N LEU A 79 0.91 -0.05 -9.86
CA LEU A 79 1.78 1.03 -10.33
C LEU A 79 2.60 1.65 -9.20
N ASP A 80 2.04 1.81 -7.99
CA ASP A 80 2.77 2.33 -6.82
C ASP A 80 3.93 1.41 -6.40
N ASN A 81 3.80 0.11 -6.67
CA ASN A 81 4.83 -0.89 -6.37
C ASN A 81 5.84 -1.11 -7.49
N THR A 82 5.45 -0.86 -8.74
CA THR A 82 6.33 -1.04 -9.89
C THR A 82 7.32 0.11 -10.03
N VAL A 83 6.97 1.33 -9.58
CA VAL A 83 7.83 2.50 -9.74
C VAL A 83 8.60 2.81 -8.46
N PRO A 84 9.95 2.83 -8.48
CA PRO A 84 10.74 3.14 -7.30
C PRO A 84 10.51 4.58 -6.84
N ALA A 85 10.27 4.76 -5.54
CA ALA A 85 10.04 6.07 -4.93
C ALA A 85 10.71 6.19 -3.56
N SER A 86 11.18 7.40 -3.24
CA SER A 86 11.71 7.72 -1.90
C SER A 86 10.55 7.89 -0.90
N LEU A 87 10.79 7.56 0.37
CA LEU A 87 9.78 7.65 1.43
C LEU A 87 9.20 9.06 1.59
N GLU A 88 10.01 10.08 1.32
CA GLU A 88 9.60 11.49 1.28
C GLU A 88 8.57 11.77 0.20
N SER A 89 8.86 11.32 -1.03
CA SER A 89 7.98 11.54 -2.17
C SER A 89 6.65 10.79 -2.11
N ARG A 90 6.52 9.86 -1.16
CA ARG A 90 5.27 9.13 -0.83
C ARG A 90 4.51 9.76 0.36
N GLY A 91 5.02 10.85 0.95
CA GLY A 91 4.37 11.54 2.07
C GLY A 91 4.61 10.92 3.46
N MET A 92 5.39 9.84 3.57
CA MET A 92 5.58 9.10 4.84
C MET A 92 6.44 9.83 5.87
N LYS A 93 7.28 10.79 5.47
CA LYS A 93 8.09 11.59 6.41
C LYS A 93 7.22 12.36 7.43
N HIS A 94 6.09 12.90 6.99
CA HIS A 94 5.17 13.65 7.85
C HIS A 94 4.53 12.77 8.94
N TRP A 95 4.23 11.52 8.62
CA TRP A 95 3.61 10.56 9.55
C TRP A 95 4.64 10.00 10.54
N GLN A 96 5.88 9.76 10.10
CA GLN A 96 6.96 9.28 10.97
C GLN A 96 7.30 10.27 12.09
N SER A 97 7.32 11.58 11.82
CA SER A 97 7.55 12.59 12.86
C SER A 97 6.42 12.69 13.90
N GLN A 98 5.18 12.36 13.51
CA GLN A 98 4.06 12.32 14.46
C GLN A 98 4.09 11.04 15.31
N ASP A 99 4.43 9.89 14.72
CA ASP A 99 4.55 8.61 15.43
C ASP A 99 5.70 8.58 16.44
N GLU A 100 6.84 9.20 16.14
CA GLU A 100 7.96 9.30 17.09
C GLU A 100 7.59 10.08 18.36
N SER A 101 6.62 11.01 18.25
CA SER A 101 6.14 11.81 19.38
C SER A 101 5.14 11.05 20.27
N GLN A 102 4.58 9.93 19.80
CA GLN A 102 3.53 9.14 20.49
C GLN A 102 3.94 7.68 20.77
N ARG A 103 5.19 7.28 20.51
CA ARG A 103 5.67 5.91 20.67
C ARG A 103 5.74 5.49 22.15
N ASN A 104 4.62 5.06 22.71
CA ASN A 104 4.59 4.17 23.87
C ASN A 104 5.03 2.77 23.42
N LYS A 105 6.03 2.19 24.09
CA LYS A 105 6.59 0.83 23.86
C LYS A 105 5.55 -0.32 23.95
N GLU A 106 4.29 -0.03 24.24
CA GLU A 106 3.22 -1.01 24.46
C GLU A 106 2.46 -1.39 23.17
N ASN A 107 2.66 -0.67 22.06
CA ASN A 107 1.93 -0.92 20.79
C ASN A 107 2.66 -1.86 19.80
N ASP A 108 3.88 -2.29 20.10
CA ASP A 108 4.69 -3.10 19.16
C ASP A 108 4.10 -4.51 18.95
N ASP A 109 3.25 -4.97 19.88
CA ASP A 109 2.64 -6.30 19.83
C ASP A 109 1.40 -6.36 18.91
N ILE A 110 0.74 -5.22 18.67
CA ILE A 110 -0.58 -5.15 18.01
C ILE A 110 -0.51 -5.58 16.54
N PHE A 111 0.64 -5.42 15.88
CA PHE A 111 0.81 -5.72 14.45
C PHE A 111 1.48 -7.06 14.16
N THR A 112 1.74 -7.89 15.18
CA THR A 112 2.26 -9.26 14.99
C THR A 112 1.14 -10.26 14.71
N TRP A 113 0.43 -10.08 13.58
CA TRP A 113 -0.51 -11.10 13.11
C TRP A 113 0.26 -12.45 12.95
N SER A 114 -0.28 -13.58 13.43
CA SER A 114 0.40 -14.91 13.42
C SER A 114 0.78 -15.47 12.01
N PHE A 115 0.05 -15.15 10.95
CA PHE A 115 0.39 -15.42 9.54
C PHE A 115 1.47 -14.53 8.93
N TYR A 116 1.78 -13.35 9.51
CA TYR A 116 2.66 -12.35 8.88
C TYR A 116 4.03 -12.92 8.47
N PRO A 117 4.74 -13.66 9.34
CA PRO A 117 6.02 -14.27 8.97
C PRO A 117 5.90 -15.35 7.88
N THR A 118 4.71 -15.93 7.68
CA THR A 118 4.45 -16.91 6.61
C THR A 118 4.21 -16.21 5.27
N LEU A 119 3.43 -15.12 5.27
CA LEU A 119 3.12 -14.35 4.06
C LEU A 119 4.37 -13.72 3.43
N VAL A 120 5.26 -13.17 4.28
CA VAL A 120 6.55 -12.56 3.88
C VAL A 120 7.48 -13.58 3.20
N LYS A 121 7.44 -14.85 3.63
CA LYS A 121 8.24 -15.93 3.01
C LYS A 121 7.71 -16.33 1.63
N VAL A 122 6.40 -16.29 1.44
CA VAL A 122 5.75 -16.67 0.17
C VAL A 122 5.87 -15.56 -0.86
N PHE A 123 5.77 -14.31 -0.44
CA PHE A 123 5.79 -13.14 -1.32
C PHE A 123 6.90 -12.16 -0.90
N PRO A 124 8.14 -12.30 -1.40
CA PRO A 124 9.25 -11.44 -1.00
C PRO A 124 9.07 -9.97 -1.40
N PHE A 125 8.21 -9.68 -2.39
CA PHE A 125 7.85 -8.32 -2.78
C PHE A 125 7.16 -7.55 -1.65
N VAL A 126 6.55 -8.25 -0.70
CA VAL A 126 5.75 -7.69 0.39
C VAL A 126 6.64 -6.96 1.41
N VAL A 127 7.90 -7.37 1.57
CA VAL A 127 8.92 -6.68 2.39
C VAL A 127 9.44 -5.41 1.71
N SER A 128 9.39 -5.36 0.38
CA SER A 128 9.80 -4.18 -0.38
C SER A 128 8.76 -3.05 -0.30
N LEU A 129 7.59 -3.31 0.29
CA LEU A 129 6.54 -2.33 0.45
C LEU A 129 6.88 -1.39 1.61
N PRO A 130 6.83 -0.07 1.40
CA PRO A 130 7.28 0.89 2.39
C PRO A 130 6.35 1.01 3.61
N PHE A 131 5.13 0.48 3.53
CA PHE A 131 4.14 0.49 4.60
C PHE A 131 4.25 -0.71 5.56
N MET A 132 5.10 -1.69 5.24
CA MET A 132 5.23 -2.89 6.05
C MET A 132 6.13 -2.64 7.27
N PRO A 133 5.72 -3.09 8.47
CA PRO A 133 6.57 -3.02 9.64
C PRO A 133 7.82 -3.87 9.39
N LYS A 134 8.99 -3.33 9.73
CA LYS A 134 10.22 -4.13 9.70
C LYS A 134 10.06 -5.22 10.75
N LEU A 135 10.31 -6.47 10.38
CA LEU A 135 10.36 -7.57 11.34
C LEU A 135 11.51 -7.27 12.30
N ILE A 136 11.20 -6.74 13.48
CA ILE A 136 12.16 -6.57 14.56
C ILE A 136 12.46 -7.99 15.05
N SER A 137 13.58 -8.56 14.61
CA SER A 137 14.10 -9.76 15.24
C SER A 137 14.61 -9.34 16.62
N HIS A 138 13.98 -9.86 17.66
CA HIS A 138 14.24 -9.55 19.05
C HIS A 138 15.56 -10.19 19.55
N ASP A 139 16.64 -10.09 18.78
CA ASP A 139 17.94 -10.73 19.07
C ASP A 139 19.14 -9.77 19.06
N SER A 140 18.94 -8.45 19.02
CA SER A 140 20.06 -7.48 18.96
C SER A 140 20.17 -6.52 20.15
N GLU A 141 19.40 -6.70 21.22
CA GLU A 141 19.43 -5.83 22.41
C GLU A 141 20.26 -6.43 23.56
N ASN A 142 21.36 -7.13 23.24
CA ASN A 142 22.26 -7.71 24.26
C ASN A 142 23.77 -7.53 23.96
N ILE A 143 24.15 -6.66 23.01
CA ILE A 143 25.57 -6.49 22.61
C ILE A 143 26.10 -5.06 22.79
N LEU A 144 25.29 -4.08 23.23
CA LEU A 144 25.78 -2.69 23.40
C LEU A 144 25.83 -2.17 24.85
N ASP A 145 25.61 -3.03 25.86
CA ASP A 145 25.73 -2.66 27.29
C ASP A 145 27.01 -3.20 27.97
N GLY A 146 27.96 -3.72 27.20
CA GLY A 146 29.26 -4.17 27.72
C GLY A 146 30.39 -3.53 26.93
N ASP A 147 30.83 -2.35 27.36
CA ASP A 147 32.23 -1.88 27.32
C ASP A 147 32.30 -0.34 27.29
N VAL A 148 32.17 0.30 28.46
CA VAL A 148 32.99 1.50 28.78
C VAL A 148 33.31 1.45 30.28
N GLU A 149 34.24 0.56 30.64
CA GLU A 149 34.99 0.72 31.90
C GLU A 149 35.92 1.92 31.73
N SER A 150 35.83 2.86 32.68
CA SER A 150 36.62 4.09 32.72
C SER A 150 38.01 3.80 33.28
N PRO A 151 39.12 4.18 32.63
CA PRO A 151 40.39 4.28 33.30
C PRO A 151 40.60 5.71 33.80
N THR A 152 40.68 5.80 35.12
CA THR A 152 41.30 6.86 35.90
C THR A 152 42.72 7.18 35.41
N LEU A 153 42.99 8.44 35.06
CA LEU A 153 44.00 9.33 35.68
C LEU A 153 44.02 10.70 34.99
#